data_AF-A0A4R3NN02-F1
#
_entry.id   AF-A0A4R3NN02-F1
#
_cell.length_a   1.000
_cell.length_b   1.000
_cell.length_c   1.000
_cell.angle_alpha   90.00
_cell.angle_beta   90.00
_cell.angle_gamma   90.00
#
_symmetry.space_group_name_H-M   'P 1'
#
loop_
_entity.id
_entity.type
_entity.pdbx_description
1 polymer ?
#
loop_
_entity_poly.entity_id
_entity_poly.type
_entity_poly.pdbx_seq_one_letter_code
_entity_poly.pdbx_strand_id
1 'polypeptide(L)' 'MSDVLREAVAFERISVIAKLGSLETCNACDMQVVLEMITEIADEAREKLLKSGTVPNNQDH' A
#
# COMPACT_ATOMS: atom_id res chain seq x y z
N MET A 1 4.24 -18.63 6.25
CA MET A 1 3.04 -17.92 5.75
C MET A 1 3.15 -17.91 4.23
N SER A 2 2.12 -18.33 3.48
CA SER A 2 2.19 -18.31 2.01
C SER A 2 2.10 -16.87 1.49
N ASP A 3 2.66 -16.61 0.32
CA ASP A 3 2.66 -15.27 -0.30
C ASP A 3 1.23 -14.74 -0.54
N VAL A 4 0.30 -15.63 -0.90
CA VAL A 4 -1.13 -15.31 -1.08
C VAL A 4 -1.76 -14.75 0.21
N LEU A 5 -1.44 -15.33 1.37
CA LEU A 5 -1.95 -14.82 2.65
C LEU A 5 -1.34 -13.46 2.99
N ARG A 6 -0.09 -13.21 2.60
CA ARG A 6 0.60 -11.94 2.83
C ARG A 6 0.02 -10.81 1.97
N GLU A 7 -0.29 -11.10 0.71
CA GLU A 7 -0.94 -10.16 -0.21
C GLU A 7 -2.35 -9.80 0.25
N ALA A 8 -3.15 -10.80 0.68
CA ALA A 8 -4.49 -10.56 1.20
C ALA A 8 -4.48 -9.63 2.42
N VAL A 9 -3.54 -9.85 3.35
CA VAL A 9 -3.36 -8.98 4.53
C VAL A 9 -2.93 -7.56 4.14
N ALA A 10 -2.06 -7.41 3.15
CA ALA A 10 -1.67 -6.08 2.66
C ALA A 10 -2.86 -5.32 2.05
N PHE A 11 -3.69 -6.01 1.25
CA PHE A 11 -4.88 -5.43 0.65
C PHE A 11 -5.91 -5.01 1.69
N GLU A 12 -6.14 -5.85 2.71
CA GLU A 12 -7.03 -5.54 3.82
C GLU A 12 -6.56 -4.30 4.59
N ARG A 13 -5.25 -4.18 4.87
CA ARG A 13 -4.68 -2.99 5.52
C ARG A 13 -4.91 -1.73 4.69
N ILE A 14 -4.66 -1.78 3.38
CA ILE A 14 -4.91 -0.64 2.47
C ILE A 14 -6.39 -0.25 2.49
N SER A 15 -7.30 -1.24 2.43
CA SER A 15 -8.74 -0.98 2.45
C SER A 15 -9.20 -0.32 3.75
N VAL A 16 -8.63 -0.71 4.90
CA VAL A 16 -8.95 -0.08 6.19
C VAL A 16 -8.45 1.37 6.22
N ILE A 17 -7.20 1.61 5.78
CA ILE A 17 -6.61 2.95 5.76
C ILE A 17 -7.39 3.89 4.83
N ALA A 18 -7.75 3.43 3.63
CA ALA A 18 -8.56 4.20 2.69
C ALA A 18 -9.95 4.53 3.28
N LYS A 19 -10.54 3.59 4.01
CA LYS A 19 -11.84 3.80 4.66
C LYS A 19 -11.76 4.84 5.78
N LEU A 20 -10.69 4.84 6.57
CA LEU A 20 -10.44 5.87 7.58
C LEU A 20 -10.32 7.27 6.96
N GLY A 21 -9.61 7.39 5.84
CA GLY A 21 -9.48 8.64 5.10
C GLY A 21 -10.79 9.15 4.48
N SER A 22 -11.79 8.27 4.29
CA SER A 22 -13.09 8.61 3.71
C SER A 22 -14.16 9.05 4.71
N LEU A 23 -13.87 8.99 6.02
CA LEU A 23 -14.84 9.36 7.05
C LEU A 23 -15.10 10.86 7.04
N GLU A 24 -16.35 11.27 7.23
CA GLU A 24 -16.73 12.70 7.30
C GLU A 24 -16.03 13.45 8.44
N THR A 25 -15.59 12.73 9.47
CA THR A 25 -14.84 13.26 10.62
C THR A 25 -13.33 13.32 10.37
N CYS A 26 -12.83 12.78 9.27
CA CYS A 26 -11.42 12.79 8.91
C CYS A 26 -10.98 14.23 8.63
N ASN A 27 -10.22 14.80 9.55
CA ASN A 27 -9.70 16.16 9.40
C ASN A 27 -8.34 16.15 8.67
N ALA A 28 -7.77 17.33 8.42
CA ALA A 28 -6.51 17.44 7.68
C ALA A 28 -5.33 16.70 8.35
N CYS A 29 -5.30 16.63 9.69
CA CYS A 29 -4.29 15.89 10.44
C CYS A 29 -4.48 14.37 10.25
N ASP A 30 -5.72 13.89 10.39
CA ASP A 30 -6.04 12.47 10.16
C ASP A 30 -5.71 12.05 8.72
N MET A 31 -6.01 12.91 7.76
CA MET A 31 -5.71 12.70 6.34
C MET A 31 -4.19 12.63 6.08
N GLN A 32 -3.40 13.44 6.78
CA GLN A 32 -1.95 13.38 6.69
C GLN A 32 -1.41 12.04 7.21
N VAL A 33 -1.93 11.57 8.34
CA VAL A 33 -1.57 10.25 8.90
C VAL A 33 -1.97 9.12 7.95
N VAL A 34 -3.15 9.19 7.33
CA VAL A 34 -3.58 8.24 6.30
C VAL A 34 -2.63 8.21 5.09
N LEU A 35 -2.21 9.38 4.61
CA LEU A 35 -1.27 9.50 3.49
C LEU A 35 0.12 8.96 3.83
N GLU A 36 0.63 9.23 5.04
CA GLU A 36 1.90 8.67 5.52
C GLU A 36 1.84 7.14 5.55
N MET A 37 0.78 6.55 6.12
CA MET A 37 0.61 5.10 6.16
C MET A 37 0.53 4.46 4.77
N ILE A 38 -0.17 5.10 3.81
CA ILE A 38 -0.21 4.61 2.41
C ILE A 38 1.18 4.67 1.78
N THR A 39 1.91 5.77 2.03
CA THR A 39 3.25 5.98 1.47
C THR A 39 4.24 4.94 1.99
N GLU A 40 4.24 4.65 3.30
CA GLU A 40 5.08 3.61 3.90
C GLU A 40 4.81 2.22 3.29
N ILE A 41 3.54 1.86 3.10
CA ILE A 41 3.16 0.59 2.48
C ILE A 41 3.65 0.53 1.02
N ALA A 42 3.50 1.62 0.28
CA ALA A 42 3.94 1.71 -1.11
C ALA A 42 5.46 1.59 -1.24
N ASP A 43 6.22 2.23 -0.36
CA ASP A 43 7.68 2.17 -0.37
C ASP A 43 8.20 0.80 0.06
N GLU A 44 7.59 0.16 1.06
CA GLU A 44 7.88 -1.24 1.39
C GLU A 44 7.64 -2.19 0.21
N ALA A 45 6.56 -1.98 -0.55
CA ALA A 45 6.25 -2.79 -1.72
C ALA A 45 7.29 -2.56 -2.83
N ARG A 46 7.65 -1.29 -3.08
CA ARG A 46 8.67 -0.90 -4.06
C ARG A 46 10.03 -1.50 -3.72
N GLU A 47 10.45 -1.46 -2.46
CA GLU A 47 11.69 -2.09 -2.02
C GLU A 47 11.69 -3.60 -2.22
N LYS A 48 10.56 -4.28 -1.93
CA LYS A 48 10.44 -5.73 -2.16
C LYS A 48 10.58 -6.08 -3.63
N LEU A 49 9.98 -5.28 -4.53
CA LEU A 49 10.11 -5.46 -5.99
C LEU A 49 11.54 -5.23 -6.48
N LEU A 50 12.21 -4.20 -5.97
CA LEU A 50 13.63 -3.94 -6.27
C LEU A 50 14.53 -5.08 -5.79
N LYS A 51 14.25 -5.63 -4.60
CA LYS A 51 14.99 -6.76 -4.01
C LYS A 51 14.68 -8.10 -4.71
N SER A 52 13.50 -8.28 -5.28
CA SER A 52 13.11 -9.49 -6.02
C SER A 52 13.58 -9.51 -7.48
N GLY A 53 14.23 -8.44 -7.96
CA GLY A 53 14.72 -8.34 -9.35
C GLY A 53 13.60 -8.27 -10.39
N THR A 54 12.35 -8.16 -9.97
CA THR A 54 11.18 -8.13 -10.84
C THR A 54 10.86 -6.68 -11.18
N VAL A 55 11.69 -6.08 -12.02
CA VAL A 55 11.29 -4.87 -12.74
C VAL A 55 10.23 -5.33 -13.75
N PRO A 56 8.98 -4.85 -13.70
CA PRO A 56 8.04 -5.09 -14.78
C PRO A 56 8.60 -4.42 -16.04
N ASN A 57 9.19 -5.23 -16.91
CA ASN A 57 9.63 -4.85 -18.22
C ASN A 57 8.36 -4.62 -19.05
N ASN A 58 7.83 -3.39 -19.05
CA ASN A 58 6.87 -2.96 -20.06
C ASN A 58 7.62 -2.83 -21.39
N GLN A 59 7.93 -3.97 -22.01
CA GLN A 59 8.18 -4.04 -23.44
C GLN A 59 6.86 -4.39 -24.10
N ASP A 60 6.12 -3.35 -24.45
CA ASP A 60 5.07 -3.42 -25.47
C ASP A 60 5.72 -3.91 -26.78
N HIS A 61 5.21 -5.01 -27.32
CA HIS A 61 5.56 -5.54 -28.64
C HIS A 61 4.46 -5.21 -29.64
#